data_AF-A0AAE6JBI7-F1
#
_entry.id   AF-A0AAE6JBI7-F1
#
_cell.length_a   1.000
_cell.length_b   1.000
_cell.length_c   1.000
_cell.angle_alpha   90.00
_cell.angle_beta   90.00
_cell.angle_gamma   90.00
#
_symmetry.space_group_name_H-M   'P 1'
#
loop_
_entity.id
_entity.type
_entity.pdbx_description
1 polymer ?
#
loop_
_entity_poly.entity_id
_entity_poly.type
_entity_poly.pdbx_seq_one_letter_code
_entity_poly.pdbx_strand_id
1 'polypeptide(L)'
;MRTSLNEIKEIDDHVLGQTAPDEALLFEAKRIINPSLKYKVMWHKQTLALVQQYGRNSLKAEIETVHQKLFSLPEHAGFRQKVMRLFGKR
;
A
#
# COMPACT_ATOMS: atom_id res chain seq x y z
N MET A 1 -1.70 -15.97 21.57
CA MET A 1 -0.73 -15.32 22.48
C MET A 1 -0.94 -13.83 22.39
N ARG A 2 -1.19 -13.15 23.51
CA ARG A 2 -1.35 -11.70 23.55
C ARG A 2 0.05 -11.09 23.36
N THR A 3 0.41 -10.74 22.14
CA THR A 3 1.58 -9.90 21.87
C THR A 3 1.39 -8.58 22.63
N SER A 4 2.44 -8.06 23.25
CA SER A 4 2.33 -6.74 23.87
C SER A 4 2.03 -5.73 22.76
N LEU A 5 1.13 -4.78 23.01
CA LEU A 5 0.81 -3.73 22.02
C LEU A 5 2.07 -2.97 21.59
N ASN A 6 3.07 -2.90 22.47
CA ASN A 6 4.37 -2.32 22.20
C ASN A 6 5.14 -3.12 21.14
N GLU A 7 5.14 -4.46 21.19
CA GLU A 7 5.84 -5.27 20.19
C GLU A 7 5.19 -5.13 18.81
N ILE A 8 3.85 -5.06 18.74
CA ILE A 8 3.14 -4.82 17.49
C ILE A 8 3.55 -3.45 16.92
N LYS A 9 3.53 -2.40 17.75
CA LYS A 9 3.94 -1.06 17.36
C LYS A 9 5.40 -1.02 16.88
N GLU A 10 6.32 -1.65 17.60
CA GLU A 10 7.73 -1.73 17.21
C GLU A 10 7.91 -2.42 15.85
N ILE A 11 7.17 -3.52 15.61
CA ILE A 11 7.18 -4.21 14.31
C ILE A 11 6.60 -3.30 13.22
N ASP A 12 5.49 -2.62 13.47
CA ASP A 12 4.84 -1.73 12.51
C ASP A 12 5.73 -0.55 12.15
N ASP A 13 6.25 0.17 13.15
CA ASP A 13 7.15 1.31 12.94
C ASP A 13 8.40 0.87 12.14
N HIS A 14 8.94 -0.32 12.43
CA HIS A 14 10.08 -0.87 11.70
C HIS A 14 9.72 -1.25 10.26
N VAL A 15 8.59 -1.93 10.04
CA VAL A 15 8.13 -2.34 8.70
C VAL A 15 7.79 -1.15 7.82
N LEU A 16 7.26 -0.07 8.42
CA LEU A 16 6.91 1.18 7.74
C LEU A 16 8.09 2.14 7.58
N GLY A 17 9.27 1.81 8.13
CA GLY A 17 10.46 2.66 8.06
C GLY A 17 10.35 3.95 8.89
N GLN A 18 9.56 3.92 9.95
CA GLN A 18 9.29 5.06 10.85
C GLN A 18 10.18 5.07 12.10
N THR A 19 10.93 3.99 12.34
CA THR A 19 11.85 3.85 13.46
C THR A 19 13.08 4.76 13.29
N ALA A 20 13.55 5.36 14.38
CA ALA A 20 14.81 6.12 14.38
C ALA A 20 16.00 5.19 14.01
N PRO A 21 17.08 5.70 13.38
CA PRO A 21 18.15 4.85 12.86
C PRO A 21 18.85 3.96 13.91
N ASP A 22 19.03 4.46 15.12
CA ASP A 22 19.61 3.76 16.26
C ASP A 22 18.67 2.66 16.80
N GLU A 23 17.39 2.97 16.93
CA GLU A 23 16.35 2.01 17.31
C GLU A 23 16.17 0.92 16.24
N ALA A 24 16.27 1.28 14.96
CA ALA A 24 16.18 0.34 13.85
C ALA A 24 17.35 -0.65 13.87
N LEU A 25 18.56 -0.18 14.16
CA LEU A 25 19.74 -1.03 14.31
C LEU A 25 19.58 -2.00 15.50
N LEU A 26 19.09 -1.52 16.64
CA LEU A 26 18.81 -2.36 17.79
C LEU A 26 17.73 -3.41 17.48
N PHE A 27 16.68 -3.02 16.77
CA PHE A 27 15.61 -3.91 16.35
C PHE A 27 16.13 -5.02 15.42
N GLU A 28 17.02 -4.69 14.48
CA GLU A 28 17.67 -5.67 13.62
C GLU A 28 18.54 -6.66 14.40
N ALA A 29 19.33 -6.18 15.37
CA ALA A 29 20.07 -7.06 16.26
C ALA A 29 19.15 -8.01 17.05
N LYS A 30 18.05 -7.50 17.61
CA LYS A 30 17.01 -8.32 18.29
C LYS A 30 16.43 -9.38 17.35
N ARG A 31 16.17 -9.03 16.09
CA ARG A 31 15.60 -9.94 15.07
C ARG A 31 16.54 -11.10 14.72
N ILE A 32 17.85 -10.88 14.73
CA ILE A 32 18.86 -11.92 14.47
C ILE A 32 18.86 -12.96 15.59
N ILE A 33 18.82 -12.52 16.85
CA ILE A 33 18.92 -13.41 18.01
C ILE A 33 17.58 -14.00 18.47
N ASN A 34 16.45 -13.44 18.01
CA ASN A 34 15.11 -13.90 18.36
C ASN A 34 14.36 -14.43 17.13
N PRO A 35 14.36 -15.76 16.89
CA PRO A 35 13.65 -16.37 15.78
C PRO A 35 12.14 -16.08 15.76
N SER A 36 11.50 -15.96 16.92
CA SER A 36 10.07 -15.63 17.00
C SER A 36 9.78 -14.25 16.44
N LEU A 37 10.59 -13.25 16.81
CA LEU A 37 10.48 -11.89 16.28
C LEU A 37 10.67 -11.86 14.76
N LYS A 38 11.65 -12.61 14.24
CA LYS A 38 11.87 -12.76 12.79
C LYS A 38 10.61 -13.25 12.07
N TYR A 39 9.95 -14.29 12.59
CA TYR A 39 8.70 -14.79 11.99
C TYR A 39 7.55 -13.79 12.09
N LYS A 40 7.41 -13.08 13.22
CA LYS A 40 6.38 -12.04 13.37
C LYS A 40 6.54 -10.92 12.33
N VAL A 41 7.76 -10.43 12.14
CA VAL A 41 8.10 -9.41 11.12
C VAL A 41 7.80 -9.93 9.72
N MET A 42 8.17 -11.18 9.41
CA MET A 42 7.90 -11.80 8.11
C MET A 42 6.39 -11.83 7.81
N TRP A 43 5.58 -12.31 8.76
CA TRP A 43 4.14 -12.36 8.60
C TRP A 43 3.51 -10.97 8.51
N HIS A 44 3.99 -9.98 9.28
CA HIS A 44 3.50 -8.60 9.15
C HIS A 44 3.78 -8.02 7.76
N LYS A 45 4.99 -8.20 7.22
CA LYS A 45 5.32 -7.76 5.85
C LYS A 45 4.43 -8.41 4.80
N GLN A 46 4.17 -9.71 4.91
CA GLN A 46 3.31 -10.44 3.97
C GLN A 46 1.86 -9.98 4.06
N THR A 47 1.32 -9.84 5.27
CA THR A 47 -0.05 -9.34 5.49
C THR A 47 -0.21 -7.92 4.95
N LEU A 48 0.72 -7.02 5.24
CA LEU A 48 0.69 -5.65 4.74
C LEU A 48 0.74 -5.61 3.21
N ALA A 49 1.59 -6.42 2.58
CA ALA A 49 1.67 -6.51 1.12
C ALA A 49 0.35 -6.98 0.50
N LEU A 50 -0.31 -7.98 1.09
CA LEU A 50 -1.62 -8.47 0.62
C LEU A 50 -2.71 -7.39 0.74
N VAL A 51 -2.77 -6.71 1.88
CA VAL A 51 -3.73 -5.62 2.12
C VAL A 51 -3.50 -4.48 1.11
N GLN A 52 -2.24 -4.07 0.90
CA GLN A 52 -1.90 -3.03 -0.07
C GLN A 52 -2.24 -3.44 -1.51
N GLN A 53 -1.96 -4.69 -1.89
CA GLN A 53 -2.28 -5.21 -3.21
C GLN A 53 -3.79 -5.22 -3.45
N TYR A 54 -4.56 -5.69 -2.48
CA TYR A 54 -6.02 -5.68 -2.56
C TYR A 54 -6.56 -4.25 -2.68
N GLY A 55 -6.07 -3.34 -1.83
CA GLY A 55 -6.44 -1.92 -1.88
C GLY A 55 -6.14 -1.28 -3.24
N ARG A 56 -4.96 -1.57 -3.82
CA ARG A 56 -4.60 -1.10 -5.18
C ARG A 56 -5.54 -1.64 -6.25
N ASN A 57 -5.91 -2.91 -6.18
CA ASN A 57 -6.83 -3.51 -7.14
C ASN A 57 -8.23 -2.92 -7.03
N SER A 58 -8.71 -2.67 -5.81
CA SER A 58 -10.00 -2.01 -5.55
C SER A 58 -10.01 -0.58 -6.10
N LEU A 59 -8.97 0.21 -5.81
CA LEU A 59 -8.84 1.57 -6.34
C LEU A 59 -8.75 1.59 -7.86
N LYS A 60 -8.02 0.63 -8.45
CA LYS A 60 -7.95 0.49 -9.92
C LYS A 60 -9.33 0.21 -10.52
N ALA A 61 -10.11 -0.67 -9.91
CA ALA A 61 -11.48 -0.98 -10.38
C ALA A 61 -12.42 0.23 -10.29
N GLU A 62 -12.28 1.04 -9.24
CA GLU A 62 -13.04 2.30 -9.12
C GLU A 62 -12.66 3.29 -10.22
N ILE A 63 -11.36 3.52 -10.44
CA ILE A 63 -10.86 4.38 -11.51
C ILE A 63 -11.35 3.90 -12.88
N GLU A 64 -11.30 2.60 -13.14
CA GLU A 64 -11.78 2.01 -14.39
C GLU A 64 -13.28 2.22 -14.56
N THR A 65 -14.07 2.06 -13.49
CA THR A 65 -15.52 2.31 -13.53
C THR A 65 -15.83 3.77 -13.87
N VAL A 66 -15.10 4.72 -13.28
CA VAL A 66 -15.23 6.15 -13.59
C VAL A 66 -14.82 6.42 -15.04
N HIS A 67 -13.71 5.83 -15.50
CA HIS A 67 -13.25 5.94 -16.88
C HIS A 67 -14.32 5.45 -17.86
N GLN A 68 -14.89 4.26 -17.64
CA GLN A 68 -15.94 3.71 -18.49
C GLN A 68 -17.18 4.59 -18.54
N LYS A 69 -17.62 5.16 -17.41
CA LYS A 69 -18.73 6.11 -17.41
C LYS A 69 -18.42 7.34 -18.26
N LEU A 70 -17.30 8.01 -17.98
CA LEU A 70 -16.93 9.27 -18.64
C LEU A 70 -16.61 9.12 -20.14
N PHE A 71 -16.10 7.96 -20.56
CA PHE A 71 -15.63 7.75 -21.94
C PHE A 71 -16.59 6.92 -22.80
N SER A 72 -17.55 6.20 -22.23
CA SER A 72 -18.48 5.36 -22.99
C SER A 72 -19.90 5.93 -23.05
N LEU A 73 -20.36 6.66 -22.04
CA LEU A 73 -21.72 7.20 -22.03
C LEU A 73 -21.86 8.46 -22.92
N PRO A 74 -22.95 8.57 -23.70
CA PRO A 74 -23.14 9.68 -24.65
C PRO A 74 -23.26 11.04 -23.96
N GLU A 75 -23.78 11.09 -22.73
CA GLU A 75 -23.93 12.32 -21.93
C GLU A 75 -22.59 13.01 -21.60
N HIS A 76 -21.47 12.27 -21.64
CA HIS A 76 -20.13 12.78 -21.37
C HIS A 76 -19.29 13.02 -22.65
N ALA A 77 -19.89 12.94 -23.84
CA ALA A 77 -19.18 13.06 -25.12
C ALA A 77 -18.36 14.36 -25.25
N GLY A 78 -18.89 15.49 -24.77
CA GLY A 78 -18.18 16.77 -24.79
C GLY A 78 -16.94 16.81 -23.89
N PHE A 79 -17.00 16.15 -22.72
CA PHE A 79 -15.84 16.00 -21.84
C PHE A 79 -14.77 15.12 -22.50
N ARG A 80 -15.18 13.96 -23.04
CA ARG A 80 -14.29 13.05 -23.79
C ARG A 80 -13.58 13.77 -24.94
N GLN A 81 -14.29 14.57 -25.73
CA GLN A 81 -13.69 15.34 -26.84
C GLN A 81 -12.67 16.36 -26.35
N LYS A 82 -12.96 17.09 -25.26
CA LYS A 82 -12.01 18.06 -24.67
C LYS A 82 -10.72 17.37 -24.24
N VAL A 83 -10.83 16.23 -23.54
CA VAL A 83 -9.67 15.45 -23.09
C VAL A 83 -8.87 14.94 -24.29
N MET A 84 -9.52 14.33 -25.29
CA MET A 84 -8.84 13.81 -26.48
C MET A 84 -8.12 14.91 -27.27
N ARG A 85 -8.65 16.14 -27.28
CA ARG A 85 -7.99 17.29 -27.92
C ARG A 85 -6.68 17.69 -27.24
N LEU A 86 -6.49 17.40 -25.96
CA LEU A 86 -5.21 17.62 -25.26
C LEU A 86 -4.12 16.66 -25.74
N PHE A 87 -4.52 15.46 -26.20
CA PHE A 87 -3.62 14.40 -26.63
C PHE A 87 -3.56 14.25 -28.16
N GLY A 88 -4.40 14.98 -28.91
CA GLY A 88 -4.34 15.05 -30.36
C GLY A 88 -3.12 15.84 -30.84
N LYS A 89 -2.40 15.31 -31.84
CA LYS A 89 -1.39 16.08 -32.56
C LYS A 89 -2.02 17.33 -33.17
N ARG A 90 -1.30 18.46 -33.06
CA ARG A 90 -1.61 19.70 -33.78
C ARG A 90 -1.66 19.44 -35.28
#